data_AF-A0A0D3HNL1-F1
#
_entry.id   AF-A0A0D3HNL1-F1
#
_cell.length_a   1.000
_cell.length_b   1.000
_cell.length_c   1.000
_cell.angle_alpha   90.00
_cell.angle_beta   90.00
_cell.angle_gamma   90.00
#
_symmetry.space_group_name_H-M   'P 1'
#
loop_
_entity.id
_entity.type
_entity.pdbx_description
1 polymer ?
#
loop_
_entity_poly.entity_id
_entity_poly.type
_entity_poly.pdbx_seq_one_letter_code
_entity_poly.pdbx_strand_id
1 'polypeptide(L)' 'MEGKKTINIQVQTAGNDSTTMVLHVSTDGRCSLKKGWTNFAVQNNIHLQSIFIFHFYKAAHI' A
#
# COMPACT_ATOMS: atom_id res chain seq x y z
N MET A 1 -22.18 -11.37 3.37
CA MET A 1 -21.64 -10.04 3.05
C MET A 1 -20.33 -9.90 3.81
N GLU A 2 -19.19 -10.17 3.16
CA GLU A 2 -17.89 -10.05 3.82
C GLU A 2 -17.66 -8.60 4.25
N GLY A 3 -17.43 -8.42 5.55
CA GLY A 3 -17.27 -7.10 6.17
C GLY A 3 -16.08 -6.32 5.61
N LYS A 4 -16.08 -5.01 5.90
CA LYS A 4 -14.96 -4.09 5.64
C LYS A 4 -13.64 -4.73 6.09
N LYS A 5 -12.82 -5.19 5.15
CA LYS A 5 -11.49 -5.74 5.46
C LYS A 5 -10.47 -4.63 5.38
N THR A 6 -9.86 -4.34 6.51
CA THR A 6 -8.78 -3.35 6.62
C THR A 6 -7.53 -4.08 7.08
N ILE A 7 -6.43 -3.95 6.34
CA ILE A 7 -5.17 -4.64 6.61
C ILE A 7 -4.05 -3.59 6.64
N ASN A 8 -3.22 -3.63 7.67
CA ASN A 8 -1.98 -2.86 7.67
C ASN A 8 -0.93 -3.62 6.87
N ILE A 9 -0.30 -2.94 5.91
CA ILE A 9 0.78 -3.48 5.08
C ILE A 9 2.03 -2.62 5.26
N GLN A 10 3.21 -3.23 5.15
CA GLN A 10 4.46 -2.49 5.01
C GLN A 10 4.80 -2.37 3.53
N VAL A 11 5.10 -1.15 3.09
CA VAL A 11 5.50 -0.85 1.72
C VAL A 11 6.88 -0.20 1.77
N GLN A 12 7.83 -0.74 1.02
CA GLN A 12 9.18 -0.21 0.92
C GLN A 12 9.51 0.09 -0.54
N THR A 13 10.26 1.15 -0.79
CA THR A 13 10.97 1.32 -2.07
C THR A 13 12.39 0.78 -1.93
N ALA A 14 12.97 0.36 -3.05
CA ALA A 14 14.32 -0.19 -3.04
C ALA A 14 15.31 0.83 -2.45
N GLY A 15 16.02 0.45 -1.38
CA GLY A 15 17.01 1.29 -0.72
C GLY A 15 16.46 2.32 0.27
N ASN A 16 15.15 2.30 0.59
CA ASN A 16 14.55 3.22 1.56
C ASN A 16 13.82 2.48 2.70
N ASP A 17 13.57 3.20 3.79
CA ASP A 17 12.79 2.72 4.92
C ASP A 17 11.36 2.35 4.51
N SER A 18 10.82 1.31 5.15
CA SER A 18 9.44 0.90 4.96
C SER A 18 8.47 1.92 5.55
N THR A 19 7.36 2.17 4.87
CA THR A 19 6.20 2.90 5.39
C THR A 19 5.02 1.97 5.62
N THR A 20 4.26 2.20 6.69
CA THR A 20 3.01 1.48 6.94
C THR A 20 1.89 2.11 6.15
N MET A 21 1.18 1.30 5.36
CA MET A 21 -0.04 1.70 4.66
C MET A 21 -1.23 0.87 5.11
N VAL A 22 -2.43 1.41 4.89
CA VAL A 22 -3.68 0.70 5.12
C VAL A 22 -4.27 0.26 3.79
N LEU A 23 -4.35 -1.04 3.54
CA LEU A 23 -5.14 -1.61 2.47
C LEU A 23 -6.59 -1.77 2.94
N HIS A 24 -7.50 -1.04 2.29
CA HIS A 24 -8.92 -1.09 2.59
C HIS A 24 -9.69 -1.68 1.41
N VAL A 25 -10.50 -2.70 1.69
CA VAL A 25 -11.45 -3.27 0.72
C VAL A 25 -12.85 -2.76 1.06
N SER A 26 -13.46 -1.99 0.15
CA SER A 26 -14.82 -1.48 0.30
C SER A 26 -15.85 -2.54 -0.06
N THR A 27 -17.11 -2.28 0.31
CA THR A 27 -18.23 -3.22 0.12
C THR A 27 -18.58 -3.47 -1.35
N ASP A 28 -18.19 -2.56 -2.25
CA ASP A 28 -18.31 -2.69 -3.70
C ASP A 28 -17.11 -3.43 -4.33
N GLY A 29 -16.21 -3.99 -3.50
CA GLY A 29 -15.05 -4.76 -3.95
C GLY A 29 -13.84 -3.94 -4.38
N ARG A 30 -13.86 -2.60 -4.25
CA ARG A 30 -12.69 -1.77 -4.57
C ARG A 30 -11.62 -1.88 -3.48
N CYS A 31 -10.37 -1.94 -3.90
CA CYS A 31 -9.20 -1.88 -3.03
C CYS A 31 -8.61 -0.47 -3.08
N SER A 32 -8.33 0.12 -1.91
CA SER A 32 -7.69 1.43 -1.82
C SER A 32 -6.55 1.41 -0.81
N LEU A 33 -5.44 2.05 -1.16
CA LEU A 33 -4.39 2.41 -0.21
C LEU A 33 -4.78 3.70 0.50
N LYS A 34 -4.86 3.63 1.82
CA LYS A 34 -5.16 4.73 2.72
C LYS A 34 -3.99 4.89 3.70
N LYS A 35 -4.04 5.96 4.51
CA LYS A 35 -3.10 6.30 5.61
C LYS A 35 -1.63 5.95 5.31
N GLY A 36 -0.82 6.94 4.96
CA GLY A 36 0.59 6.77 4.56
C GLY A 36 0.80 6.87 3.05
N TRP A 37 -0.23 6.56 2.25
CA TRP A 37 -0.18 6.70 0.78
C TRP A 37 0.19 8.11 0.32
N THR A 38 -0.48 9.16 0.80
CA THR A 38 -0.25 10.53 0.32
C THR A 38 1.21 10.96 0.48
N ASN A 39 1.79 10.74 1.66
CA ASN A 39 3.18 11.10 1.92
C ASN A 39 4.15 10.27 1.08
N PHE A 40 3.90 8.97 0.97
CA PHE A 40 4.70 8.07 0.14
C PHE A 40 4.68 8.48 -1.33
N ALA A 41 3.52 8.81 -1.87
CA ALA A 41 3.37 9.24 -3.26
C ALA A 41 4.17 10.53 -3.52
N VAL A 42 4.08 11.53 -2.62
CA VAL A 42 4.85 12.77 -2.71
C VAL A 42 6.35 12.51 -2.63
N GLN A 43 6.81 11.72 -1.65
CA GLN A 43 8.25 11.43 -1.45
C GLN A 43 8.87 10.68 -2.63
N ASN A 44 8.09 9.86 -3.33
CA ASN A 44 8.56 9.08 -4.47
C ASN A 44 8.15 9.69 -5.82
N ASN A 45 7.71 10.96 -5.84
CA ASN A 45 7.29 11.70 -7.04
C ASN A 45 6.24 10.96 -7.89
N ILE A 46 5.34 10.21 -7.26
CA ILE A 46 4.25 9.49 -7.91
C ILE A 46 3.11 10.48 -8.20
N HIS A 47 2.70 10.55 -9.46
CA HIS A 47 1.67 11.45 -9.96
C HIS A 47 0.66 10.70 -10.84
N LEU A 48 -0.38 11.41 -11.28
CA LEU A 48 -1.35 10.85 -12.24
C LEU A 48 -0.59 10.31 -13.46
N GLN A 49 -0.96 9.12 -13.93
CA GLN A 49 -0.29 8.37 -15.02
C GLN A 49 1.05 7.72 -14.66
N SER A 50 1.59 7.89 -13.45
CA SER A 50 2.72 7.09 -13.01
C SER A 50 2.37 5.60 -12.93
N ILE A 51 3.31 4.74 -13.31
CA ILE A 51 3.20 3.28 -13.16
C ILE A 51 4.08 2.87 -11.98
N PHE A 52 3.51 2.09 -11.06
CA PHE A 52 4.23 1.47 -9.95
C PHE A 52 3.81 0.01 -9.82
N ILE A 53 4.75 -0.84 -9.40
CA ILE A 53 4.57 -2.29 -9.34
C ILE A 53 4.76 -2.73 -7.89
N PHE A 54 3.74 -3.39 -7.33
CA PHE A 54 3.88 -4.04 -6.03
C PHE A 54 4.47 -5.43 -6.19
N HIS A 55 5.58 -5.65 -5.48
CA HIS A 55 6.16 -6.98 -5.31
C HIS A 55 5.81 -7.47 -3.90
N PHE A 56 5.11 -8.60 -3.84
CA PHE A 56 4.75 -9.23 -2.58
C PHE A 56 5.82 -10.26 -2.23
N TYR A 57 6.67 -9.92 -1.27
CA TYR A 57 7.62 -10.87 -0.72
C TYR A 57 6.97 -11.55 0.49
N LYS A 58 7.03 -12.87 0.53
CA LYS A 58 6.79 -13.59 1.79
C LYS A 58 7.96 -13.22 2.69
N ALA A 59 7.70 -12.45 3.74
CA ALA A 59 8.71 -12.23 4.77
C ALA A 59 9.18 -13.61 5.24
N ALA A 60 10.48 -13.89 5.11
CA ALA A 60 11.05 -15.03 5.81
C ALA A 60 10.69 -14.84 7.29
N HIS A 61 10.07 -15.85 7.89
CA HIS A 61 9.60 -15.80 9.28
C HIS A 61 10.65 -15.10 10.17
N ILE A 62 10.25 -14.01 10.81
CA ILE A 62 10.91 -13.54 12.03
C ILE A 62 10.43 -14.47 13.15
#